data_AF-A0A2W5GBL3-F1
#
_entry.id   AF-A0A2W5GBL3-F1
#
_cell.length_a   1.000
_cell.length_b   1.000
_cell.length_c   1.000
_cell.angle_alpha   90.00
_cell.angle_beta   90.00
_cell.angle_gamma   90.00
#
_symmetry.space_group_name_H-M   'P 1'
#
loop_
_entity.id
_entity.type
_entity.pdbx_description
1 polymer ?
#
loop_
_entity_poly.entity_id
_entity_poly.type
_entity_poly.pdbx_seq_one_letter_code
_entity_poly.pdbx_strand_id
1 'polypeptide(L)' 'MTVDPQPPKAGAKTGSAEPSLQGWTVSDDWPERVPVTEAEIDLFEAWFGDILDELFGKSA' A
#
# COMPACT_ATOMS: atom_id res chain seq x y z
N MET A 1 57.42 -17.49 0.33
CA MET A 1 56.23 -16.64 0.21
C MET A 1 55.05 -17.48 0.69
N THR A 2 54.61 -17.28 1.92
CA THR A 2 53.45 -18.00 2.49
C THR A 2 52.20 -17.20 2.19
N VAL A 3 51.21 -17.82 1.53
CA VAL A 3 49.88 -17.22 1.33
C VAL A 3 48.97 -17.72 2.45
N ASP A 4 48.50 -16.81 3.28
CA ASP A 4 47.51 -17.11 4.32
C ASP A 4 46.12 -17.26 3.66
N PRO A 5 45.35 -18.32 3.94
CA PRO A 5 43.99 -18.44 3.43
C PRO A 5 43.05 -17.52 4.20
N GLN A 6 42.51 -16.50 3.52
CA GLN A 6 41.46 -15.65 4.08
C GLN A 6 40.14 -16.46 4.18
N PRO A 7 39.44 -16.44 5.33
CA PRO A 7 38.16 -17.14 5.47
C PRO A 7 37.08 -16.50 4.59
N PRO A 8 36.07 -17.26 4.13
CA PRO A 8 35.00 -16.71 3.32
C PRO A 8 34.25 -15.67 4.14
N LYS A 9 34.15 -14.44 3.61
CA LYS A 9 33.30 -13.42 4.20
C LYS A 9 31.86 -13.93 4.14
N ALA A 10 31.29 -14.22 5.31
CA ALA A 10 29.87 -14.45 5.46
C ALA A 10 29.14 -13.16 5.07
N GLY A 11 28.79 -13.07 3.79
CA GLY A 11 28.06 -11.96 3.20
C GLY A 11 26.58 -12.11 3.49
N ALA A 12 26.12 -11.32 4.45
CA ALA A 12 24.83 -10.65 4.51
C ALA A 12 23.59 -11.40 3.95
N LYS A 13 22.75 -11.83 4.91
CA LYS A 13 21.30 -11.94 4.89
C LYS A 13 20.63 -11.48 3.58
N THR A 14 20.01 -12.43 2.88
CA THR A 14 19.00 -12.20 1.85
C THR A 14 17.90 -11.31 2.42
N GLY A 15 18.02 -10.00 2.22
CA GLY A 15 16.93 -9.07 2.43
C GLY A 15 15.83 -9.43 1.45
N SER A 16 14.61 -9.55 1.95
CA SER A 16 13.41 -9.66 1.12
C SER A 16 13.49 -8.57 0.05
N ALA A 17 13.60 -8.95 -1.21
CA ALA A 17 13.65 -7.99 -2.31
C ALA A 17 12.27 -7.32 -2.38
N GLU A 18 12.13 -6.17 -1.71
CA GLU A 18 10.97 -5.33 -1.90
C GLU A 18 10.92 -4.94 -3.38
N PRO A 19 9.77 -5.13 -4.06
CA PRO A 19 9.68 -4.82 -5.47
C PRO A 19 9.98 -3.34 -5.68
N SER A 20 10.99 -3.06 -6.52
CA SER A 20 11.34 -1.72 -6.93
C SER A 20 10.17 -1.12 -7.72
N LEU A 21 9.53 -0.09 -7.17
CA LEU A 21 8.44 0.64 -7.82
C LEU A 21 8.92 1.56 -8.97
N GLN A 22 10.23 1.60 -9.24
CA GLN A 22 10.78 2.38 -10.35
C GLN A 22 10.17 1.94 -11.68
N GLY A 23 9.43 2.85 -12.33
CA GLY A 23 8.77 2.62 -13.61
C GLY A 23 7.28 2.27 -13.54
N TRP A 24 6.68 2.17 -12.34
CA TRP A 24 5.23 2.01 -12.21
C TRP A 24 4.52 3.32 -12.53
N THR A 25 3.54 3.25 -13.44
CA THR A 25 2.64 4.36 -13.74
C THR A 25 1.38 4.19 -12.90
N VAL A 26 1.13 5.14 -12.01
CA VAL A 26 -0.17 5.25 -11.33
C VAL A 26 -1.12 5.93 -12.30
N SER A 27 -2.21 5.25 -12.64
CA SER A 27 -3.27 5.75 -13.51
C SER A 27 -4.59 5.70 -12.77
N ASP A 28 -5.39 6.75 -12.94
CA ASP A 28 -6.74 6.85 -12.40
C ASP A 28 -7.74 6.62 -13.54
N ASP A 29 -7.93 5.35 -13.91
CA ASP A 29 -8.78 4.92 -15.02
C ASP A 29 -10.26 4.74 -14.61
N TRP A 30 -10.72 5.51 -13.62
CA TRP A 30 -12.10 5.39 -13.14
C TRP A 30 -13.11 6.01 -14.11
N PRO A 31 -14.32 5.43 -14.21
CA PRO A 31 -15.40 6.01 -15.00
C PRO A 31 -15.87 7.33 -14.37
N GLU A 32 -16.50 8.19 -15.19
CA GLU A 32 -17.08 9.46 -14.72
C GLU A 32 -18.04 9.25 -13.54
N ARG A 33 -18.73 8.11 -13.51
CA ARG A 33 -19.45 7.63 -12.33
C ARG A 33 -19.07 6.20 -11.99
N VAL A 34 -18.54 6.01 -10.79
CA VAL A 34 -18.28 4.70 -10.22
C VAL A 34 -19.61 4.12 -9.72
N PRO A 35 -20.07 2.98 -10.26
CA PRO A 35 -21.29 2.34 -9.76
C PRO A 35 -21.02 1.77 -8.36
N VAL A 36 -21.90 2.12 -7.42
CA VAL A 36 -21.91 1.60 -6.06
C VAL A 36 -23.31 1.11 -5.73
N THR A 37 -23.40 0.02 -4.99
CA THR A 37 -24.66 -0.55 -4.51
C THR A 37 -25.00 -0.06 -3.11
N GLU A 38 -26.28 -0.13 -2.73
CA GLU A 38 -26.73 0.23 -1.37
C GLU A 38 -25.99 -0.59 -0.29
N ALA A 39 -25.77 -1.88 -0.53
CA ALA A 39 -25.05 -2.74 0.43
C ALA A 39 -23.57 -2.35 0.59
N GLU A 40 -22.94 -1.81 -0.46
CA GLU A 40 -21.60 -1.25 -0.37
C GLU A 40 -21.61 0.08 0.41
N ILE A 41 -22.60 0.95 0.17
CA ILE A 41 -22.78 2.19 0.93
C ILE A 41 -22.93 1.90 2.42
N ASP A 42 -23.79 0.94 2.80
CA ASP A 42 -23.98 0.51 4.19
C ASP A 42 -22.66 0.05 4.82
N LEU A 43 -21.82 -0.68 4.06
CA LEU A 43 -20.51 -1.13 4.52
C LEU A 43 -19.55 0.04 4.72
N PHE A 44 -19.54 1.02 3.81
CA PHE A 44 -18.73 2.23 3.96
C PHE A 44 -19.15 3.03 5.19
N GLU A 45 -20.44 3.25 5.41
CA GLU A 45 -20.94 4.00 6.56
C GLU A 45 -20.68 3.27 7.90
N ALA A 46 -20.79 1.95 7.93
CA ALA A 46 -20.53 1.17 9.16
C ALA A 46 -19.07 1.25 9.64
N TRP A 47 -18.11 1.52 8.75
CA TRP A 47 -16.67 1.54 9.07
C TRP A 47 -16.05 2.93 9.02
N PHE A 48 -16.58 3.82 8.18
CA PHE A 48 -16.04 5.16 7.95
C PHE A 48 -16.99 6.27 8.38
N GLY A 49 -18.19 5.96 8.89
CA GLY A 49 -19.20 6.97 9.20
C GLY A 49 -18.72 8.04 10.17
N ASP A 50 -17.91 7.68 11.17
CA ASP A 50 -17.31 8.64 12.12
C ASP A 50 -16.29 9.58 11.46
N ILE A 51 -15.46 9.05 10.56
CA ILE A 51 -14.49 9.83 9.76
C ILE A 51 -15.22 10.75 8.79
N LEU A 52 -16.28 10.26 8.14
CA LEU A 52 -17.09 11.05 7.22
C LEU A 52 -17.82 12.19 7.96
N ASP A 53 -18.37 11.90 9.14
CA ASP A 53 -18.97 12.89 10.03
C ASP A 53 -17.97 13.97 10.48
N GLU A 54 -16.72 13.60 10.72
CA GLU A 54 -15.64 14.55 11.04
C GLU A 54 -15.26 15.41 9.81
N LEU A 55 -15.13 14.79 8.63
CA LEU A 55 -14.65 15.45 7.43
C LEU A 55 -15.68 16.41 6.81
N PHE A 56 -16.97 16.05 6.88
CA PHE A 56 -18.07 16.81 6.26
C PHE A 56 -18.93 17.56 7.28
N GLY A 57 -18.70 17.31 8.57
CA GLY A 57 -19.53 17.82 9.65
C GLY A 57 -20.84 17.04 9.76
N LYS A 58 -21.32 16.90 10.99
CA LYS A 58 -22.67 16.36 11.22
C LYS A 58 -23.68 17.37 10.70
N SER A 59 -24.34 17.04 9.61
CA SER A 59 -25.53 17.77 9.17
C SER A 59 -26.60 17.58 10.25
N ALA A 60 -27.07 18.68 10.83
CA ALA A 60 -28.07 18.71 11.90
C ALA A 60 -29.43 18.15 11.44
#